data_AF-A0A9D6J9R0-F1
#
_entry.id   AF-A0A9D6J9R0-F1
#
_cell.length_a   1.000
_cell.length_b   1.000
_cell.length_c   1.000
_cell.angle_alpha   90.00
_cell.angle_beta   90.00
_cell.angle_gamma   90.00
#
_symmetry.space_group_name_H-M   'P 1'
#
loop_
_entity.id
_entity.type
_entity.pdbx_description
1 polymer ?
#
loop_
_entity_poly.entity_id
_entity_poly.type
_entity_poly.pdbx_seq_one_letter_code
_entity_poly.pdbx_strand_id
1 'polypeptide(L)'
;MIGGDGAGNAPDRRGLTGSARLLQDIYKLDQYAFETDRRKLQLTKTISLAWLNPVAFQRFRETGVLRFATPMALFDRDFPGHHLRLIHRLRTSVIALIPPTQGIRATLSTTGTARVVIGGDVFQTIVANAGPQSIALTSPREATGQFVELAEQQPEMLRPFEDLPVDTTWEFLMPKASNPIDYRTIADVLLTIEYTALDSWDYRQQLMQQLDAKVSADRPFSFRHQFADQWYDLHNPDQTATPMTVTFRTRREDFPPNLENLKIQHVALYFARKSETSFEVQVSQLRLTAQGSPGAVGGGSTSIDGIISTRKGNAGSWIAMIGKSPFGEWELALPNTVEMKDLFKNEDVEDILFVITYSGHTPQWPK
;
A
#
# COMPACT_ATOMS: atom_id res chain seq x y z
N MET A 1 -44.00 -23.99 -51.61
CA MET A 1 -43.35 -23.49 -52.84
C MET A 1 -42.93 -22.05 -52.61
N ILE A 2 -41.61 -21.82 -52.71
CA ILE A 2 -40.93 -20.63 -53.28
C ILE A 2 -41.30 -19.25 -52.66
N GLY A 3 -40.37 -18.46 -52.12
CA GLY A 3 -38.92 -18.58 -52.13
C GLY A 3 -38.30 -17.58 -51.14
N GLY A 4 -37.14 -17.98 -50.62
CA GLY A 4 -36.20 -17.03 -50.06
C GLY A 4 -35.46 -16.33 -51.20
N ASP A 5 -35.18 -15.04 -51.02
CA ASP A 5 -33.98 -14.39 -51.54
C ASP A 5 -33.93 -12.96 -51.01
N GLY A 6 -32.76 -12.53 -50.54
CA GLY A 6 -32.52 -11.13 -50.19
C GLY A 6 -31.61 -10.86 -49.00
N ALA A 7 -30.96 -11.86 -48.40
CA ALA A 7 -29.69 -11.60 -47.71
C ALA A 7 -28.67 -11.28 -48.80
N GLY A 8 -28.66 -10.01 -49.22
CA GLY A 8 -27.73 -9.49 -50.22
C GLY A 8 -26.32 -9.83 -49.78
N ASN A 9 -25.76 -10.86 -50.42
CA ASN A 9 -24.36 -11.21 -50.33
C ASN A 9 -23.61 -9.97 -50.82
N ALA A 10 -23.11 -9.15 -49.88
CA ALA A 10 -22.35 -7.96 -50.23
C ALA A 10 -21.27 -8.43 -51.21
N PRO A 11 -21.17 -7.84 -52.42
CA PRO A 11 -20.30 -8.37 -53.45
C PRO A 11 -18.91 -8.51 -52.85
N ASP A 12 -18.32 -9.71 -52.91
CA ASP A 12 -16.94 -9.91 -52.50
C ASP A 12 -16.07 -9.06 -53.41
N ARG A 13 -15.72 -7.87 -52.91
CA ARG A 13 -14.94 -6.89 -53.66
C ARG A 13 -13.48 -7.31 -53.79
N ARG A 14 -13.08 -8.51 -53.35
CA ARG A 14 -11.70 -9.03 -53.38
C ARG A 14 -10.67 -8.00 -52.87
N GLY A 15 -11.04 -7.24 -51.83
CA GLY A 15 -10.21 -6.17 -51.26
C GLY A 15 -10.22 -4.83 -52.02
N LEU A 16 -10.93 -4.70 -53.15
CA LEU A 16 -11.14 -3.43 -53.84
C LEU A 16 -11.81 -2.44 -52.88
N THR A 17 -11.24 -1.24 -52.75
CA THR A 17 -11.56 -0.16 -51.77
C THR A 17 -11.09 -0.37 -50.32
N GLY A 18 -10.34 -1.44 -50.02
CA GLY A 18 -9.83 -1.68 -48.66
C GLY A 18 -8.96 -0.53 -48.12
N SER A 19 -8.02 -0.04 -48.93
CA SER A 19 -7.13 1.08 -48.57
C SER A 19 -7.90 2.39 -48.36
N ALA A 20 -8.88 2.70 -49.21
CA ALA A 20 -9.70 3.89 -49.10
C ALA A 20 -10.56 3.91 -47.81
N ARG A 21 -11.11 2.75 -47.41
CA ARG A 21 -11.86 2.61 -46.16
C ARG A 21 -10.97 2.76 -44.93
N LEU A 22 -9.81 2.08 -44.94
CA LEU A 22 -8.84 2.20 -43.85
C LEU A 22 -8.37 3.66 -43.70
N LEU A 23 -8.08 4.34 -44.80
CA LEU A 23 -7.69 5.75 -44.78
C LEU A 23 -8.82 6.63 -44.22
N GLN A 24 -10.06 6.39 -44.60
CA GLN A 24 -11.23 7.09 -44.03
C GLN A 24 -11.34 6.85 -42.52
N ASP A 25 -11.12 5.63 -42.05
CA ASP A 25 -11.18 5.31 -40.62
C ASP A 25 -10.02 5.94 -39.85
N ILE A 26 -8.81 6.02 -40.42
CA ILE A 26 -7.68 6.78 -39.86
C ILE A 26 -8.04 8.26 -39.72
N TYR A 27 -8.65 8.88 -40.74
CA TYR A 27 -9.08 10.28 -40.66
C TYR A 27 -10.14 10.51 -39.57
N LYS A 28 -11.08 9.58 -39.38
CA LYS A 28 -12.05 9.67 -38.29
C LYS A 28 -11.38 9.56 -36.92
N LEU A 29 -10.39 8.68 -36.78
CA LEU A 29 -9.62 8.55 -35.54
C LEU A 29 -8.83 9.81 -35.24
N ASP A 30 -8.20 10.41 -36.26
CA ASP A 30 -7.46 11.67 -36.13
C ASP A 30 -8.37 12.84 -35.76
N GLN A 31 -9.52 12.96 -36.42
CA GLN A 31 -10.53 13.96 -36.09
C GLN A 31 -11.05 13.77 -34.65
N TYR A 32 -11.35 12.54 -34.23
CA TYR A 32 -11.79 12.25 -32.87
C TYR A 32 -10.70 12.58 -31.84
N ALA A 33 -9.43 12.23 -32.13
CA ALA A 33 -8.31 12.56 -31.27
C ALA A 33 -8.17 14.07 -31.13
N PHE A 34 -8.26 14.84 -32.21
CA PHE A 34 -8.20 16.30 -32.20
C PHE A 34 -9.37 16.93 -31.44
N GLU A 35 -10.61 16.45 -31.65
CA GLU A 35 -11.82 16.99 -31.01
C GLU A 35 -11.89 16.66 -29.51
N THR A 36 -11.32 15.53 -29.10
CA THR A 36 -11.34 15.07 -27.70
C THR A 36 -10.07 15.40 -26.94
N ASP A 37 -9.00 15.84 -27.62
CA ASP A 37 -7.77 16.24 -26.97
C ASP A 37 -8.02 17.48 -26.12
N ARG A 38 -7.65 17.35 -24.85
CA ARG A 38 -7.84 18.38 -23.85
C ARG A 38 -6.73 18.28 -22.85
N ARG A 39 -6.34 19.45 -22.32
CA ARG A 39 -5.29 19.53 -21.32
C ARG A 39 -5.66 18.70 -20.09
N LYS A 40 -4.91 17.63 -19.87
CA LYS A 40 -5.02 16.81 -18.66
C LYS A 40 -4.33 17.51 -17.49
N LEU A 41 -4.89 17.34 -16.29
CA LEU A 41 -4.25 17.71 -15.04
C LEU A 41 -3.02 16.82 -14.83
N GLN A 42 -1.96 17.38 -14.26
CA GLN A 42 -0.72 16.66 -13.95
C GLN A 42 -0.54 16.63 -12.43
N LEU A 43 -0.45 15.44 -11.85
CA LEU A 43 -0.45 15.23 -10.42
C LEU A 43 0.71 14.33 -10.00
N THR A 44 1.14 14.47 -8.76
CA THR A 44 2.14 13.60 -8.13
C THR A 44 1.61 13.12 -6.79
N LYS A 45 1.67 11.80 -6.54
CA LYS A 45 1.35 11.20 -5.24
C LYS A 45 2.48 10.28 -4.81
N THR A 46 3.02 10.49 -3.61
CA THR A 46 4.00 9.59 -3.00
C THR A 46 3.32 8.70 -1.97
N ILE A 47 3.55 7.40 -2.06
CA ILE A 47 2.96 6.38 -1.20
C ILE A 47 4.08 5.68 -0.45
N SER A 48 4.01 5.73 0.87
CA SER A 48 4.85 4.91 1.75
C SER A 48 4.32 3.49 1.80
N LEU A 49 5.13 2.51 1.41
CA LEU A 49 4.72 1.11 1.46
C LEU A 49 4.76 0.56 2.89
N ALA A 50 5.63 1.11 3.75
CA ALA A 50 5.65 0.78 5.18
C ALA A 50 4.36 1.18 5.90
N TRP A 51 3.72 2.29 5.48
CA TRP A 51 2.44 2.73 6.02
C TRP A 51 1.24 2.11 5.31
N LEU A 52 1.33 1.86 4.00
CA LEU A 52 0.24 1.28 3.22
C LEU A 52 -0.12 -0.14 3.69
N ASN A 53 0.89 -0.96 3.98
CA ASN A 53 0.68 -2.30 4.50
C ASN A 53 1.85 -2.73 5.41
N PRO A 54 1.84 -2.32 6.69
CA PRO A 54 2.98 -2.52 7.57
C PRO A 54 3.35 -4.00 7.79
N VAL A 55 2.35 -4.89 7.84
CA VAL A 55 2.58 -6.33 8.02
C VAL A 55 3.23 -6.94 6.78
N ALA A 56 2.76 -6.59 5.57
CA ALA A 56 3.40 -7.06 4.35
C ALA A 56 4.81 -6.46 4.19
N PHE A 57 5.00 -5.21 4.60
CA PHE A 57 6.31 -4.55 4.59
C PHE A 57 7.30 -5.23 5.54
N GLN A 58 6.85 -5.64 6.73
CA GLN A 58 7.69 -6.41 7.64
C GLN A 58 8.09 -7.77 7.04
N ARG A 59 7.15 -8.48 6.41
CA ARG A 59 7.45 -9.70 5.66
C ARG A 59 8.42 -9.47 4.49
N PHE A 60 8.35 -8.30 3.85
CA PHE A 60 9.32 -7.90 2.83
C PHE A 60 10.74 -7.76 3.39
N ARG A 61 10.92 -7.21 4.60
CA ARG A 61 12.24 -7.16 5.26
C ARG A 61 12.80 -8.57 5.52
N GLU A 62 11.94 -9.56 5.69
CA GLU A 62 12.32 -10.97 5.89
C GLU A 62 12.58 -11.71 4.57
N THR A 63 11.75 -11.51 3.56
CA THR A 63 11.74 -12.33 2.33
C THR A 63 12.33 -11.64 1.09
N GLY A 64 12.36 -10.31 1.09
CA GLY A 64 12.67 -9.50 -0.09
C GLY A 64 11.52 -9.37 -1.09
N VAL A 65 10.30 -9.83 -0.78
CA VAL A 65 9.14 -9.74 -1.68
C VAL A 65 8.03 -8.91 -1.04
N LEU A 66 7.53 -7.91 -1.75
CA LEU A 66 6.42 -7.07 -1.33
C LEU A 66 5.34 -7.00 -2.41
N ARG A 67 4.14 -7.49 -2.10
CA ARG A 67 2.96 -7.34 -2.95
C ARG A 67 2.03 -6.30 -2.38
N PHE A 68 1.58 -5.38 -3.22
CA PHE A 68 0.69 -4.29 -2.80
C PHE A 68 -0.21 -3.85 -3.96
N ALA A 69 -1.19 -3.01 -3.65
CA ALA A 69 -2.08 -2.41 -4.63
C ALA A 69 -2.20 -0.92 -4.38
N THR A 70 -2.46 -0.15 -5.43
CA THR A 70 -2.73 1.29 -5.36
C THR A 70 -4.20 1.55 -5.66
N PRO A 71 -5.15 1.11 -4.81
CA PRO A 71 -6.57 1.12 -5.16
C PRO A 71 -7.08 2.53 -5.45
N MET A 72 -8.11 2.61 -6.29
CA MET A 72 -8.71 3.88 -6.73
C MET A 72 -9.08 4.83 -5.58
N ALA A 73 -9.52 4.28 -4.44
CA ALA A 73 -9.87 5.02 -3.24
C ALA A 73 -8.72 5.88 -2.67
N LEU A 74 -7.45 5.52 -2.92
CA LEU A 74 -6.30 6.34 -2.54
C LEU A 74 -6.23 7.66 -3.29
N PHE A 75 -6.84 7.74 -4.48
CA PHE A 75 -6.83 8.91 -5.36
C PHE A 75 -8.16 9.67 -5.33
N ASP A 76 -9.28 8.96 -5.18
CA ASP A 76 -10.62 9.59 -5.09
C ASP A 76 -10.76 10.53 -3.92
N ARG A 77 -10.13 10.21 -2.78
CA ARG A 77 -10.13 11.09 -1.61
C ARG A 77 -9.18 12.28 -1.73
N ASP A 78 -8.17 12.23 -2.60
CA ASP A 78 -7.32 13.39 -2.82
C ASP A 78 -8.07 14.42 -3.66
N PHE A 79 -8.69 13.95 -4.75
CA PHE A 79 -9.40 14.79 -5.71
C PHE A 79 -10.67 14.11 -6.20
N PRO A 80 -11.83 14.36 -5.53
CA PRO A 80 -13.11 13.87 -6.00
C PRO A 80 -13.45 14.57 -7.33
N GLY A 81 -13.82 13.80 -8.34
CA GLY A 81 -14.12 14.28 -9.69
C GLY A 81 -13.03 14.03 -10.72
N HIS A 82 -11.84 13.58 -10.29
CA HIS A 82 -10.81 13.18 -11.24
C HIS A 82 -11.10 11.79 -11.80
N HIS A 83 -11.16 11.66 -13.12
CA HIS A 83 -11.29 10.41 -13.85
C HIS A 83 -10.17 10.30 -14.91
N LEU A 84 -10.14 9.17 -15.62
CA LEU A 84 -9.09 8.81 -16.58
C LEU A 84 -7.68 9.03 -16.00
N ARG A 85 -7.47 8.52 -14.78
CA ARG A 85 -6.20 8.64 -14.07
C ARG A 85 -5.18 7.63 -14.63
N LEU A 86 -4.27 8.11 -15.45
CA LEU A 86 -3.25 7.30 -16.13
C LEU A 86 -1.85 7.73 -15.70
N ILE A 87 -1.00 6.76 -15.41
CA ILE A 87 0.38 6.96 -15.01
C ILE A 87 1.15 7.60 -16.17
N HIS A 88 1.93 8.63 -15.85
CA HIS A 88 2.89 9.23 -16.77
C HIS A 88 4.33 8.84 -16.42
N ARG A 89 4.62 8.65 -15.12
CA ARG A 89 5.92 8.18 -14.64
C ARG A 89 5.81 7.58 -13.24
N LEU A 90 6.59 6.54 -12.97
CA LEU A 90 6.83 6.02 -11.63
C LEU A 90 8.27 6.28 -11.19
N ARG A 91 8.44 6.61 -9.91
CA ARG A 91 9.74 6.66 -9.22
C ARG A 91 9.68 5.83 -7.95
N THR A 92 10.75 5.10 -7.69
CA THR A 92 10.89 4.29 -6.47
C THR A 92 12.10 4.76 -5.68
N SER A 93 11.92 5.00 -4.38
CA SER A 93 12.97 5.38 -3.45
C SER A 93 13.00 4.40 -2.27
N VAL A 94 14.12 3.73 -2.05
CA VAL A 94 14.36 2.84 -0.91
C VAL A 94 15.10 3.61 0.17
N ILE A 95 14.45 3.85 1.31
CA ILE A 95 15.02 4.56 2.45
C ILE A 95 15.70 3.55 3.36
N ALA A 96 17.01 3.39 3.21
CA ALA A 96 17.81 2.44 3.97
C ALA A 96 19.30 2.84 4.06
N LEU A 97 20.08 2.16 4.90
CA LEU A 97 21.53 2.31 4.94
C LEU A 97 22.17 1.49 3.80
N ILE A 98 22.24 2.11 2.62
CA ILE A 98 22.77 1.48 1.40
C ILE A 98 24.11 2.13 1.04
N PRO A 99 25.19 1.35 0.89
CA PRO A 99 26.48 1.88 0.44
C PRO A 99 26.34 2.59 -0.93
N PRO A 100 26.85 3.82 -1.10
CA PRO A 100 26.69 4.58 -2.34
C PRO A 100 27.22 3.88 -3.59
N THR A 101 28.24 3.02 -3.44
CA THR A 101 28.87 2.28 -4.54
C THR A 101 28.12 1.01 -4.93
N GLN A 102 27.20 0.53 -4.09
CA GLN A 102 26.47 -0.71 -4.34
C GLN A 102 25.11 -0.41 -4.98
N GLY A 103 24.32 0.52 -4.47
CA GLY A 103 22.93 0.68 -4.89
C GLY A 103 22.09 -0.55 -4.52
N ILE A 104 21.00 -0.80 -5.27
CA ILE A 104 20.08 -1.92 -5.05
C ILE A 104 19.97 -2.83 -6.28
N ARG A 105 19.44 -4.04 -6.09
CA ARG A 105 18.96 -4.92 -7.17
C ARG A 105 17.52 -5.24 -6.85
N ALA A 106 16.63 -4.41 -7.37
CA ALA A 106 15.20 -4.60 -7.20
C ALA A 106 14.48 -4.61 -8.55
N THR A 107 13.26 -5.12 -8.53
CA THR A 107 12.37 -5.17 -9.67
C THR A 107 10.99 -4.72 -9.21
N LEU A 108 10.39 -3.80 -9.95
CA LEU A 108 8.99 -3.42 -9.78
C LEU A 108 8.22 -3.95 -10.97
N SER A 109 7.15 -4.70 -10.72
CA SER A 109 6.33 -5.33 -11.75
C SER A 109 4.84 -5.15 -11.50
N THR A 110 4.05 -5.15 -12.57
CA THR A 110 2.60 -5.29 -12.49
C THR A 110 2.22 -6.77 -12.41
N THR A 111 1.29 -7.13 -11.52
CA THR A 111 0.96 -8.55 -11.25
C THR A 111 -0.48 -8.95 -11.58
N GLY A 112 -1.27 -8.06 -12.16
CA GLY A 112 -2.69 -8.37 -12.35
C GLY A 112 -3.49 -7.25 -12.99
N THR A 113 -4.63 -6.95 -12.38
CA THR A 113 -5.65 -6.06 -12.94
C THR A 113 -5.27 -4.60 -12.76
N ALA A 114 -5.46 -3.81 -13.82
CA ALA A 114 -5.48 -2.36 -13.76
C ALA A 114 -6.90 -1.84 -14.05
N ARG A 115 -7.34 -0.78 -13.37
CA ARG A 115 -8.69 -0.22 -13.51
C ARG A 115 -8.67 1.29 -13.69
N VAL A 116 -9.49 1.77 -14.61
CA VAL A 116 -9.65 3.20 -14.86
C VAL A 116 -11.12 3.57 -14.91
N VAL A 117 -11.47 4.73 -14.37
CA VAL A 117 -12.80 5.32 -14.59
C VAL A 117 -12.74 6.17 -15.84
N ILE A 118 -13.58 5.87 -16.81
CA ILE A 118 -13.75 6.71 -18.00
C ILE A 118 -15.02 7.56 -17.86
N GLY A 119 -14.99 8.73 -18.50
CA GLY A 119 -16.17 9.58 -18.64
C GLY A 119 -16.96 9.24 -19.91
N GLY A 120 -18.13 9.83 -20.04
CA GLY A 120 -19.10 9.65 -21.13
C GLY A 120 -20.47 10.13 -20.64
N ASP A 121 -21.55 9.55 -21.15
CA ASP A 121 -22.90 9.77 -20.59
C ASP A 121 -22.99 9.28 -19.14
N VAL A 122 -22.23 8.23 -18.79
CA VAL A 122 -22.14 7.65 -17.44
C VAL A 122 -20.68 7.31 -17.14
N PHE A 123 -20.24 7.62 -15.91
CA PHE A 123 -18.93 7.20 -15.42
C PHE A 123 -18.90 5.70 -15.13
N GLN A 124 -17.96 5.00 -15.74
CA GLN A 124 -17.83 3.56 -15.61
C GLN A 124 -16.39 3.13 -15.37
N THR A 125 -16.22 2.09 -14.56
CA THR A 125 -14.91 1.47 -14.31
C THR A 125 -14.64 0.42 -15.37
N ILE A 126 -13.54 0.59 -16.10
CA ILE A 126 -13.05 -0.36 -17.08
C ILE A 126 -11.81 -1.07 -16.53
N VAL A 127 -11.76 -2.37 -16.76
CA VAL A 127 -10.55 -3.18 -16.53
C VAL A 127 -9.64 -3.06 -17.75
N ALA A 128 -8.46 -2.49 -17.55
CA ALA A 128 -7.41 -2.47 -18.55
C ALA A 128 -6.53 -3.72 -18.39
N ASN A 129 -6.28 -4.42 -19.50
CA ASN A 129 -5.31 -5.51 -19.52
C ASN A 129 -3.93 -4.93 -19.89
N ALA A 130 -3.12 -4.66 -18.88
CA ALA A 130 -1.82 -4.01 -19.03
C ALA A 130 -0.70 -4.93 -19.57
N GLY A 131 -0.92 -6.24 -19.59
CA GLY A 131 0.16 -7.22 -19.71
C GLY A 131 1.15 -7.13 -18.53
N PRO A 132 2.02 -8.14 -18.33
CA PRO A 132 3.09 -8.04 -17.34
C PRO A 132 4.12 -7.02 -17.84
N GLN A 133 4.30 -5.94 -17.08
CA GLN A 133 5.38 -4.98 -17.27
C GLN A 133 6.32 -5.02 -16.06
N SER A 134 7.60 -4.81 -16.29
CA SER A 134 8.63 -4.89 -15.26
C SER A 134 9.77 -3.92 -15.54
N ILE A 135 10.30 -3.30 -14.49
CA ILE A 135 11.54 -2.51 -14.54
C ILE A 135 12.56 -3.01 -13.53
N ALA A 136 13.83 -2.89 -13.89
CA ALA A 136 14.94 -3.12 -12.97
C ALA A 136 15.35 -1.80 -12.29
N LEU A 137 15.57 -1.84 -10.98
CA LEU A 137 15.95 -0.69 -10.18
C LEU A 137 17.35 -0.92 -9.60
N THR A 138 18.25 0.01 -9.91
CA THR A 138 19.65 -0.03 -9.46
C THR A 138 20.02 1.11 -8.52
N SER A 139 19.42 2.28 -8.71
CA SER A 139 19.52 3.41 -7.77
C SER A 139 18.55 3.21 -6.60
N PRO A 140 18.96 3.51 -5.34
CA PRO A 140 18.05 3.53 -4.20
C PRO A 140 17.20 4.79 -4.14
N ARG A 141 17.45 5.80 -4.98
CA ARG A 141 16.75 7.10 -4.94
C ARG A 141 16.13 7.42 -6.27
N GLU A 142 14.85 7.80 -6.23
CA GLU A 142 14.04 8.33 -7.33
C GLU A 142 14.18 7.52 -8.63
N ALA A 143 14.32 6.20 -8.50
CA ALA A 143 14.65 5.31 -9.60
C ALA A 143 13.42 5.04 -10.48
N THR A 144 13.57 5.24 -11.79
CA THR A 144 12.52 5.08 -12.81
C THR A 144 12.66 3.78 -13.61
N GLY A 145 13.78 3.08 -13.47
CA GLY A 145 14.13 1.91 -14.28
C GLY A 145 14.64 2.23 -15.69
N GLN A 146 14.88 3.51 -15.98
CA GLN A 146 15.52 3.99 -17.20
C GLN A 146 16.63 4.99 -16.86
N PHE A 147 17.60 5.15 -17.76
CA PHE A 147 18.51 6.29 -17.72
C PHE A 147 17.73 7.53 -18.17
N VAL A 148 17.61 8.52 -17.29
CA VAL A 148 16.72 9.68 -17.49
C VAL A 148 17.12 10.45 -18.74
N GLU A 149 18.42 10.64 -18.96
CA GLU A 149 18.98 11.38 -20.09
C GLU A 149 18.66 10.69 -21.43
N LEU A 150 18.69 9.35 -21.45
CA LEU A 150 18.32 8.59 -22.65
C LEU A 150 16.82 8.60 -22.90
N ALA A 151 16.01 8.52 -21.84
CA ALA A 151 14.56 8.58 -21.95
C ALA A 151 14.08 9.95 -22.48
N GLU A 152 14.77 11.04 -22.16
CA GLU A 152 14.48 12.37 -22.70
C GLU A 152 14.87 12.53 -24.18
N GLN A 153 15.81 11.71 -24.66
CA GLN A 153 16.25 11.68 -26.07
C GLN A 153 15.38 10.78 -26.96
N GLN A 154 14.51 9.96 -26.37
CA GLN A 154 13.64 8.99 -27.06
C GLN A 154 12.16 9.23 -26.74
N PRO A 155 11.61 10.43 -27.01
CA PRO A 155 10.21 10.75 -26.68
C PRO A 155 9.19 9.91 -27.46
N GLU A 156 9.60 9.24 -28.53
CA GLU A 156 8.76 8.34 -29.33
C GLU A 156 8.42 7.02 -28.63
N MET A 157 9.19 6.63 -27.61
CA MET A 157 8.94 5.41 -26.83
C MET A 157 8.20 5.75 -25.53
N LEU A 158 7.14 5.00 -25.25
CA LEU A 158 6.43 5.10 -23.97
C LEU A 158 7.39 4.77 -22.81
N ARG A 159 7.23 5.51 -21.72
CA ARG A 159 7.93 5.21 -20.47
C ARG A 159 7.36 3.93 -19.86
N PRO A 160 8.12 3.25 -18.98
CA PRO A 160 7.60 2.10 -18.28
C PRO A 160 6.36 2.48 -17.48
N PHE A 161 5.31 1.67 -17.62
CA PHE A 161 4.01 1.86 -17.00
C PHE A 161 3.27 3.13 -17.43
N GLU A 162 3.74 3.85 -18.45
CA GLU A 162 2.99 4.96 -19.03
C GLU A 162 1.65 4.46 -19.59
N ASP A 163 0.63 5.30 -19.43
CA ASP A 163 -0.77 5.01 -19.77
C ASP A 163 -1.42 3.85 -18.99
N LEU A 164 -0.72 3.26 -18.01
CA LEU A 164 -1.36 2.32 -17.10
C LEU A 164 -2.26 3.06 -16.09
N PRO A 165 -3.44 2.51 -15.76
CA PRO A 165 -4.26 3.09 -14.71
C PRO A 165 -3.58 3.11 -13.34
N VAL A 166 -3.88 4.13 -12.54
CA VAL A 166 -3.33 4.25 -11.19
C VAL A 166 -3.86 3.18 -10.23
N ASP A 167 -5.05 2.63 -10.46
CA ASP A 167 -5.57 1.46 -9.72
C ASP A 167 -4.97 0.18 -10.32
N THR A 168 -3.84 -0.25 -9.75
CA THR A 168 -3.03 -1.37 -10.24
C THR A 168 -2.47 -2.20 -9.07
N THR A 169 -2.21 -3.47 -9.34
CA THR A 169 -1.53 -4.39 -8.41
C THR A 169 -0.06 -4.55 -8.80
N TRP A 170 0.81 -4.51 -7.79
CA TRP A 170 2.24 -4.40 -7.93
C TRP A 170 2.97 -5.49 -7.13
N GLU A 171 4.14 -5.87 -7.61
CA GLU A 171 5.14 -6.63 -6.86
C GLU A 171 6.47 -5.87 -6.90
N PHE A 172 7.01 -5.57 -5.73
CA PHE A 172 8.36 -5.08 -5.54
C PHE A 172 9.20 -6.23 -4.99
N LEU A 173 10.15 -6.68 -5.82
CA LEU A 173 11.06 -7.77 -5.53
C LEU A 173 12.47 -7.20 -5.32
N MET A 174 13.03 -7.35 -4.13
CA MET A 174 14.42 -7.02 -3.83
C MET A 174 15.05 -8.24 -3.15
N PRO A 175 15.62 -9.20 -3.91
CA PRO A 175 16.09 -10.46 -3.35
C PRO A 175 17.30 -10.25 -2.43
N LYS A 176 17.30 -10.86 -1.24
CA LYS A 176 18.42 -10.79 -0.29
C LYS A 176 19.72 -11.31 -0.89
N ALA A 177 19.65 -12.37 -1.70
CA ALA A 177 20.80 -12.96 -2.38
C ALA A 177 21.53 -11.97 -3.31
N SER A 178 20.82 -10.99 -3.86
CA SER A 178 21.38 -9.96 -4.76
C SER A 178 21.71 -8.65 -4.04
N ASN A 179 21.32 -8.50 -2.78
CA ASN A 179 21.45 -7.26 -2.02
C ASN A 179 22.12 -7.57 -0.67
N PRO A 180 23.46 -7.55 -0.60
CA PRO A 180 24.22 -7.84 0.61
C PRO A 180 24.20 -6.63 1.58
N ILE A 181 22.99 -6.18 1.93
CA ILE A 181 22.74 -5.10 2.88
C ILE A 181 21.90 -5.63 4.05
N ASP A 182 21.92 -4.93 5.17
CA ASP A 182 21.05 -5.26 6.28
C ASP A 182 19.63 -4.72 6.02
N TYR A 183 18.68 -5.62 5.73
CA TYR A 183 17.28 -5.29 5.45
C TYR A 183 16.57 -4.68 6.66
N ARG A 184 17.13 -4.82 7.87
CA ARG A 184 16.62 -4.17 9.08
C ARG A 184 16.81 -2.65 9.00
N THR A 185 17.75 -2.18 8.20
CA THR A 185 17.96 -0.75 7.97
C THR A 185 16.95 -0.14 7.00
N ILE A 186 16.15 -0.95 6.29
CA ILE A 186 15.12 -0.45 5.38
C ILE A 186 13.96 0.10 6.20
N ALA A 187 13.89 1.43 6.25
CA ALA A 187 12.85 2.17 6.94
C ALA A 187 11.57 2.27 6.10
N ASP A 188 11.71 2.45 4.78
CA ASP A 188 10.57 2.56 3.87
C ASP A 188 10.95 2.27 2.41
N VAL A 189 9.94 1.98 1.60
CA VAL A 189 9.99 2.05 0.14
C VAL A 189 8.91 3.02 -0.29
N LEU A 190 9.31 4.13 -0.90
CA LEU A 190 8.42 5.16 -1.41
C LEU A 190 8.15 4.91 -2.89
N LEU A 191 6.87 4.81 -3.24
CA LEU A 191 6.42 4.80 -4.62
C LEU A 191 5.81 6.16 -4.96
N THR A 192 6.48 6.90 -5.83
CA THR A 192 5.99 8.19 -6.33
C THR A 192 5.39 8.02 -7.71
N ILE A 193 4.12 8.35 -7.83
CA ILE A 193 3.31 8.22 -9.04
C ILE A 193 3.03 9.60 -9.59
N GLU A 194 3.62 9.90 -10.74
CA GLU A 194 3.22 11.03 -11.59
C GLU A 194 2.15 10.54 -12.55
N TYR A 195 0.98 11.17 -12.53
CA TYR A 195 -0.15 10.74 -13.33
C TYR A 195 -0.91 11.92 -13.91
N THR A 196 -1.63 11.64 -14.98
CA THR A 196 -2.55 12.59 -15.60
C THR A 196 -3.99 12.25 -15.27
N ALA A 197 -4.86 13.25 -15.24
CA ALA A 197 -6.28 13.07 -14.99
C ALA A 197 -7.14 14.09 -15.76
N LEU A 198 -8.41 13.77 -15.95
CA LEU A 198 -9.44 14.70 -16.38
C LEU A 198 -10.32 15.03 -15.18
N ASP A 199 -10.90 16.22 -15.16
CA ASP A 199 -11.82 16.65 -14.09
C ASP A 199 -13.25 16.72 -14.63
N SER A 200 -14.21 16.35 -13.78
CA SER A 200 -15.64 16.51 -14.03
C SER A 200 -16.35 16.92 -12.76
N TRP A 201 -17.13 18.00 -12.86
CA TRP A 201 -17.97 18.46 -11.76
C TRP A 201 -19.08 17.45 -11.43
N ASP A 202 -19.71 16.84 -12.43
CA ASP A 202 -20.76 15.83 -12.20
C ASP A 202 -20.20 14.60 -11.48
N TYR A 203 -19.03 14.13 -11.92
CA TYR A 203 -18.36 13.01 -11.25
C TYR A 203 -17.95 13.36 -9.82
N ARG A 204 -17.53 14.61 -9.58
CA ARG A 204 -17.22 15.09 -8.22
C ARG A 204 -18.44 14.99 -7.32
N GLN A 205 -19.60 15.48 -7.75
CA GLN A 205 -20.83 15.40 -6.95
C GLN A 205 -21.24 13.96 -6.70
N GLN A 206 -21.17 13.10 -7.72
CA GLN A 206 -21.45 11.67 -7.58
C GLN A 206 -20.52 11.02 -6.54
N LEU A 207 -19.21 11.22 -6.65
CA LEU A 207 -18.24 10.66 -5.72
C LEU A 207 -18.40 11.23 -4.30
N MET A 208 -18.65 12.52 -4.15
CA MET A 208 -18.86 13.12 -2.82
C MET A 208 -20.08 12.54 -2.10
N GLN A 209 -21.09 12.09 -2.83
CA GLN A 209 -22.26 11.38 -2.27
C GLN A 209 -21.97 9.91 -1.98
N GLN A 210 -21.10 9.26 -2.76
CA GLN A 210 -20.77 7.84 -2.64
C GLN A 210 -19.60 7.56 -1.67
N LEU A 211 -18.68 8.51 -1.52
CA LEU A 211 -17.51 8.39 -0.65
C LEU A 211 -17.98 8.40 0.81
N ASP A 212 -17.75 7.26 1.48
CA ASP A 212 -17.99 7.16 2.91
C ASP A 212 -17.10 8.16 3.66
N ALA A 213 -17.68 8.96 4.56
CA ALA A 213 -16.90 9.82 5.45
C ALA A 213 -15.93 9.01 6.31
N LYS A 214 -16.21 7.72 6.55
CA LYS A 214 -15.36 6.80 7.28
C LYS A 214 -14.12 6.41 6.47
N VAL A 215 -12.94 6.75 6.97
CA VAL A 215 -11.65 6.24 6.50
C VAL A 215 -11.21 5.04 7.34
N SER A 216 -10.36 4.20 6.77
CA SER A 216 -9.59 3.16 7.47
C SER A 216 -8.13 3.26 7.06
N ALA A 217 -7.22 3.16 8.03
CA ALA A 217 -5.78 3.16 7.78
C ALA A 217 -5.04 2.42 8.91
N ASP A 218 -3.80 2.03 8.63
CA ASP A 218 -2.91 1.39 9.59
C ASP A 218 -1.93 2.41 10.19
N ARG A 219 -1.68 2.30 11.50
CA ARG A 219 -0.64 3.04 12.20
C ARG A 219 0.36 2.05 12.83
N PRO A 220 1.57 1.90 12.26
CA PRO A 220 2.60 1.02 12.80
C PRO A 220 3.50 1.70 13.84
N PHE A 221 3.82 1.00 14.91
CA PHE A 221 4.78 1.40 15.93
C PHE A 221 5.85 0.32 16.09
N SER A 222 7.11 0.69 15.88
CA SER A 222 8.26 -0.20 16.11
C SER A 222 8.75 -0.02 17.53
N PHE A 223 8.82 -1.09 18.32
CA PHE A 223 9.35 -1.00 19.67
C PHE A 223 10.82 -0.60 19.63
N ARG A 224 11.60 -1.19 18.73
CA ARG A 224 13.03 -0.90 18.60
C ARG A 224 13.31 0.58 18.33
N HIS A 225 12.46 1.24 17.54
CA HIS A 225 12.71 2.62 17.09
C HIS A 225 11.89 3.69 17.83
N GLN A 226 10.66 3.39 18.26
CA GLN A 226 9.73 4.35 18.86
C GLN A 226 9.53 4.15 20.36
N PHE A 227 9.79 2.94 20.87
CA PHE A 227 9.65 2.60 22.30
C PHE A 227 10.96 2.03 22.84
N ALA A 228 12.06 2.77 22.65
CA ALA A 228 13.42 2.31 22.94
C ALA A 228 13.62 1.92 24.42
N ASP A 229 13.00 2.64 25.36
CA ASP A 229 13.06 2.32 26.79
C ASP A 229 12.37 0.97 27.07
N GLN A 230 11.16 0.78 26.54
CA GLN A 230 10.43 -0.50 26.66
C GLN A 230 11.19 -1.64 25.98
N TRP A 231 11.83 -1.36 24.84
CA TRP A 231 12.70 -2.33 24.17
C TRP A 231 13.88 -2.72 25.05
N TYR A 232 14.54 -1.75 25.70
CA TYR A 232 15.64 -2.00 26.65
C TYR A 232 15.17 -2.85 27.85
N ASP A 233 14.02 -2.52 28.43
CA ASP A 233 13.44 -3.24 29.57
C ASP A 233 13.16 -4.72 29.26
N LEU A 234 12.70 -5.04 28.04
CA LEU A 234 12.51 -6.42 27.58
C LEU A 234 13.83 -7.19 27.40
N HIS A 235 14.94 -6.50 27.09
CA HIS A 235 16.27 -7.12 26.97
C HIS A 235 16.98 -7.25 28.33
N ASN A 236 16.56 -6.47 29.32
CA ASN A 236 17.18 -6.43 30.65
C ASN A 236 16.14 -6.70 31.76
N PRO A 237 15.38 -7.81 31.70
CA PRO A 237 14.23 -8.03 32.57
C PRO A 237 14.59 -8.18 34.05
N ASP A 238 15.84 -8.54 34.37
CA ASP A 238 16.31 -8.66 35.76
C ASP A 238 16.66 -7.28 36.38
N GLN A 239 16.70 -6.22 35.58
CA GLN A 239 16.94 -4.84 36.02
C GLN A 239 15.63 -4.05 36.23
N THR A 240 14.47 -4.67 35.98
CA THR A 240 13.16 -4.00 36.06
C THR A 240 12.32 -4.54 37.22
N ALA A 241 11.43 -3.69 37.76
CA ALA A 241 10.52 -4.08 38.84
C ALA A 241 9.40 -5.02 38.37
N THR A 242 9.09 -5.01 37.07
CA THR A 242 8.08 -5.84 36.42
C THR A 242 8.70 -6.60 35.25
N PRO A 243 9.44 -7.70 35.51
CA PRO A 243 10.13 -8.44 34.48
C PRO A 243 9.21 -8.83 33.32
N MET A 244 9.68 -8.65 32.08
CA MET A 244 8.95 -8.98 30.85
C MET A 244 7.61 -8.26 30.66
N THR A 245 7.37 -7.16 31.38
CA THR A 245 6.16 -6.34 31.25
C THR A 245 6.54 -4.89 30.95
N VAL A 246 5.97 -4.33 29.90
CA VAL A 246 6.24 -2.95 29.47
C VAL A 246 4.97 -2.18 29.18
N THR A 247 4.99 -0.90 29.54
CA THR A 247 3.88 0.03 29.36
C THR A 247 4.28 1.14 28.39
N PHE A 248 3.41 1.42 27.43
CA PHE A 248 3.59 2.47 26.43
C PHE A 248 2.26 3.18 26.14
N ARG A 249 2.31 4.35 25.51
CA ARG A 249 1.12 5.17 25.30
C ARG A 249 0.97 5.57 23.84
N THR A 250 -0.26 5.51 23.35
CA THR A 250 -0.66 6.07 22.07
C THR A 250 -1.49 7.32 22.31
N ARG A 251 -1.20 8.39 21.56
CA ARG A 251 -1.77 9.73 21.76
C ARG A 251 -2.44 10.22 20.49
N ARG A 252 -3.17 11.34 20.55
CA ARG A 252 -3.92 11.85 19.39
C ARG A 252 -2.98 12.27 18.25
N GLU A 253 -1.83 12.82 18.61
CA GLU A 253 -0.76 13.28 17.72
C GLU A 253 -0.10 12.15 16.92
N ASP A 254 -0.22 10.89 17.36
CA ASP A 254 0.29 9.74 16.61
C ASP A 254 -0.56 9.44 15.37
N PHE A 255 -1.77 9.99 15.26
CA PHE A 255 -2.72 9.70 14.18
C PHE A 255 -2.98 10.95 13.35
N PRO A 256 -3.39 10.81 12.06
CA PRO A 256 -3.58 11.96 11.19
C PRO A 256 -4.51 13.03 11.79
N PRO A 257 -4.19 14.33 11.60
CA PRO A 257 -5.06 15.41 12.02
C PRO A 257 -6.37 15.39 11.22
N ASN A 258 -7.36 16.16 11.69
CA ASN A 258 -8.67 16.35 11.04
C ASN A 258 -9.55 15.11 10.89
N LEU A 259 -9.13 13.94 11.41
CA LEU A 259 -10.00 12.80 11.59
C LEU A 259 -10.73 12.90 12.93
N GLU A 260 -12.03 12.67 12.91
CA GLU A 260 -12.87 12.65 14.10
C GLU A 260 -13.28 11.22 14.46
N ASN A 261 -13.69 11.01 15.71
CA ASN A 261 -14.23 9.73 16.19
C ASN A 261 -13.33 8.53 15.86
N LEU A 262 -12.02 8.65 16.10
CA LEU A 262 -11.09 7.55 15.83
C LEU A 262 -11.43 6.35 16.71
N LYS A 263 -11.62 5.20 16.07
CA LYS A 263 -11.90 3.91 16.71
C LYS A 263 -10.93 2.86 16.19
N ILE A 264 -10.51 1.95 17.07
CA ILE A 264 -9.75 0.76 16.69
C ILE A 264 -10.65 -0.16 15.85
N GLN A 265 -10.20 -0.56 14.67
CA GLN A 265 -10.82 -1.62 13.88
C GLN A 265 -10.09 -2.95 14.07
N HIS A 266 -8.75 -2.92 14.05
CA HIS A 266 -7.92 -4.10 14.24
C HIS A 266 -6.64 -3.77 15.00
N VAL A 267 -6.08 -4.78 15.65
CA VAL A 267 -4.80 -4.72 16.35
C VAL A 267 -3.96 -5.90 15.89
N ALA A 268 -2.67 -5.65 15.68
CA ALA A 268 -1.69 -6.69 15.44
C ALA A 268 -0.40 -6.43 16.22
N LEU A 269 0.21 -7.51 16.70
CA LEU A 269 1.62 -7.55 17.09
C LEU A 269 2.34 -8.48 16.12
N TYR A 270 3.42 -8.00 15.54
CA TYR A 270 4.31 -8.80 14.71
C TYR A 270 5.68 -8.82 15.37
N PHE A 271 6.15 -10.00 15.74
CA PHE A 271 7.47 -10.25 16.26
C PHE A 271 8.40 -10.50 15.06
N ALA A 272 9.21 -9.50 14.72
CA ALA A 272 10.24 -9.65 13.71
C ALA A 272 11.31 -10.59 14.26
N ARG A 273 11.62 -11.65 13.51
CA ARG A 273 12.53 -12.70 13.96
C ARG A 273 13.82 -12.63 13.16
N LYS A 274 14.91 -13.03 13.81
CA LYS A 274 16.20 -13.23 13.14
C LYS A 274 16.05 -14.19 11.97
N SER A 275 16.76 -13.92 10.88
CA SER A 275 16.68 -14.72 9.65
C SER A 275 16.88 -16.22 9.95
N GLU A 276 16.12 -17.07 9.25
CA GLU A 276 16.16 -18.54 9.36
C GLU A 276 15.69 -19.12 10.70
N THR A 277 15.21 -18.29 11.62
CA THR A 277 14.55 -18.76 12.86
C THR A 277 13.03 -18.80 12.69
N SER A 278 12.41 -19.82 13.25
CA SER A 278 10.95 -19.93 13.33
C SER A 278 10.57 -20.39 14.73
N PHE A 279 9.92 -19.48 15.46
CA PHE A 279 9.34 -19.74 16.76
C PHE A 279 8.10 -18.87 16.91
N GLU A 280 7.25 -19.25 17.87
CA GLU A 280 6.08 -18.47 18.25
C GLU A 280 6.30 -17.84 19.63
N VAL A 281 5.77 -16.63 19.77
CA VAL A 281 5.84 -15.83 20.99
C VAL A 281 4.47 -15.91 21.66
N GLN A 282 4.46 -16.46 22.87
CA GLN A 282 3.31 -16.36 23.75
C GLN A 282 3.29 -14.97 24.38
N VAL A 283 2.19 -14.25 24.20
CA VAL A 283 1.90 -13.01 24.92
C VAL A 283 0.99 -13.37 26.09
N SER A 284 1.49 -13.16 27.31
CA SER A 284 0.69 -13.35 28.53
C SER A 284 -0.49 -12.38 28.54
N GLN A 285 -0.24 -11.14 28.13
CA GLN A 285 -1.25 -10.10 28.10
C GLN A 285 -0.87 -8.96 27.16
N LEU A 286 -1.81 -8.54 26.31
CA LEU A 286 -1.82 -7.19 25.75
C LEU A 286 -3.08 -6.51 26.26
N ARG A 287 -2.95 -5.41 27.00
CA ARG A 287 -4.07 -4.63 27.54
C ARG A 287 -4.08 -3.20 27.02
N LEU A 288 -5.28 -2.68 26.80
CA LEU A 288 -5.55 -1.28 26.51
C LEU A 288 -6.44 -0.69 27.60
N THR A 289 -5.92 0.34 28.26
CA THR A 289 -6.71 1.28 29.06
C THR A 289 -6.98 2.51 28.19
N ALA A 290 -8.09 2.46 27.44
CA ALA A 290 -8.47 3.51 26.50
C ALA A 290 -8.84 4.81 27.22
N GLN A 291 -8.42 5.95 26.69
CA GLN A 291 -8.78 7.25 27.23
C GLN A 291 -10.30 7.43 27.28
N GLY A 292 -10.82 7.85 28.44
CA GLY A 292 -12.25 8.01 28.66
C GLY A 292 -13.02 6.70 28.92
N SER A 293 -12.34 5.56 29.09
CA SER A 293 -12.94 4.29 29.51
C SER A 293 -12.28 3.77 30.80
N PRO A 294 -13.04 3.48 31.88
CA PRO A 294 -12.46 3.12 33.17
C PRO A 294 -11.94 1.67 33.27
N GLY A 295 -12.02 0.87 32.21
CA GLY A 295 -11.64 -0.54 32.24
C GLY A 295 -10.59 -0.90 31.18
N ALA A 296 -9.52 -1.57 31.62
CA ALA A 296 -8.55 -2.19 30.73
C ALA A 296 -9.18 -3.39 30.02
N VAL A 297 -8.96 -3.51 28.72
CA VAL A 297 -9.42 -4.64 27.91
C VAL A 297 -8.26 -5.33 27.20
N GLY A 298 -8.41 -6.61 26.92
CA GLY A 298 -7.41 -7.41 26.24
C GLY A 298 -7.11 -8.70 27.00
N GLY A 299 -6.02 -9.36 26.63
CA GLY A 299 -5.62 -10.62 27.22
C GLY A 299 -4.46 -11.28 26.49
N GLY A 300 -4.18 -12.52 26.87
CA GLY A 300 -3.12 -13.31 26.28
C GLY A 300 -3.49 -13.87 24.90
N SER A 301 -2.47 -14.14 24.09
CA SER A 301 -2.58 -14.75 22.76
C SER A 301 -1.22 -15.32 22.36
N THR A 302 -1.18 -16.21 21.37
CA THR A 302 0.07 -16.77 20.86
C THR A 302 0.21 -16.44 19.39
N SER A 303 1.41 -16.08 18.96
CA SER A 303 1.66 -15.78 17.56
C SER A 303 1.50 -17.03 16.68
N ILE A 304 1.19 -16.78 15.42
CA ILE A 304 1.26 -17.77 14.34
C ILE A 304 2.04 -17.12 13.21
N ASP A 305 3.15 -17.73 12.79
CA ASP A 305 4.16 -17.13 11.92
C ASP A 305 4.65 -15.77 12.45
N GLY A 306 4.88 -15.67 13.77
CA GLY A 306 5.35 -14.45 14.41
C GLY A 306 4.33 -13.31 14.47
N ILE A 307 3.08 -13.50 14.04
CA ILE A 307 2.02 -12.48 14.12
C ILE A 307 0.86 -12.91 15.01
N ILE A 308 0.40 -12.01 15.88
CA ILE A 308 -0.89 -12.07 16.58
C ILE A 308 -1.77 -10.97 16.00
N SER A 309 -2.95 -11.30 15.48
CA SER A 309 -3.81 -10.30 14.86
C SER A 309 -5.30 -10.60 15.01
N THR A 310 -6.08 -9.56 15.27
CA THR A 310 -7.55 -9.68 15.24
C THR A 310 -8.10 -9.93 13.83
N ARG A 311 -7.32 -9.68 12.76
CA ARG A 311 -7.70 -10.04 11.37
C ARG A 311 -7.50 -11.51 11.05
N LYS A 312 -6.55 -12.18 11.72
CA LYS A 312 -6.22 -13.60 11.50
C LYS A 312 -6.93 -14.55 12.47
N GLY A 313 -7.65 -14.02 13.46
CA GLY A 313 -8.44 -14.79 14.42
C GLY A 313 -7.64 -15.40 15.58
N ASN A 314 -6.31 -15.32 15.57
CA ASN A 314 -5.45 -15.81 16.66
C ASN A 314 -5.28 -14.82 17.83
N ALA A 315 -6.10 -13.77 17.86
CA ALA A 315 -6.12 -12.72 18.88
C ALA A 315 -7.53 -12.52 19.48
N GLY A 316 -8.24 -13.62 19.77
CA GLY A 316 -9.64 -13.56 20.21
C GLY A 316 -9.85 -12.71 21.48
N SER A 317 -8.88 -12.71 22.40
CA SER A 317 -8.93 -11.90 23.63
C SER A 317 -8.80 -10.40 23.38
N TRP A 318 -8.40 -9.96 22.18
CA TRP A 318 -8.25 -8.56 21.82
C TRP A 318 -9.48 -7.96 21.14
N ILE A 319 -10.52 -8.77 20.85
CA ILE A 319 -11.76 -8.30 20.21
C ILE A 319 -12.42 -7.19 21.03
N ALA A 320 -12.32 -7.24 22.37
CA ALA A 320 -12.85 -6.20 23.26
C ALA A 320 -12.18 -4.82 23.08
N MET A 321 -11.05 -4.72 22.38
CA MET A 321 -10.40 -3.46 22.02
C MET A 321 -11.07 -2.78 20.81
N ILE A 322 -11.73 -3.55 19.95
CA ILE A 322 -12.37 -3.04 18.72
C ILE A 322 -13.49 -2.06 19.09
N GLY A 323 -13.56 -0.93 18.40
CA GLY A 323 -14.52 0.14 18.66
C GLY A 323 -14.13 1.11 19.80
N LYS A 324 -13.05 0.84 20.53
CA LYS A 324 -12.50 1.76 21.53
C LYS A 324 -11.65 2.86 20.90
N SER A 325 -11.39 3.91 21.67
CA SER A 325 -10.42 4.94 21.31
C SER A 325 -9.03 4.29 21.13
N PRO A 326 -8.29 4.62 20.06
CA PRO A 326 -6.92 4.16 19.90
C PRO A 326 -5.93 4.93 20.78
N PHE A 327 -6.38 5.92 21.55
CA PHE A 327 -5.55 6.68 22.49
C PHE A 327 -5.68 6.08 23.89
N GLY A 328 -4.56 5.92 24.57
CA GLY A 328 -4.55 5.37 25.92
C GLY A 328 -3.22 4.76 26.30
N GLU A 329 -3.27 4.00 27.39
CA GLU A 329 -2.15 3.25 27.90
C GLU A 329 -2.25 1.79 27.49
N TRP A 330 -1.16 1.27 26.95
CA TRP A 330 -1.00 -0.11 26.55
C TRP A 330 -0.01 -0.80 27.47
N GLU A 331 -0.33 -2.02 27.84
CA GLU A 331 0.56 -2.89 28.62
C GLU A 331 0.78 -4.19 27.83
N LEU A 332 2.03 -4.49 27.53
CA LEU A 332 2.46 -5.75 26.93
C LEU A 332 3.23 -6.55 27.98
N ALA A 333 2.70 -7.71 28.36
CA ALA A 333 3.34 -8.67 29.23
C ALA A 333 3.64 -9.98 28.47
N LEU A 334 4.90 -10.39 28.54
CA LEU A 334 5.39 -11.67 28.04
C LEU A 334 5.65 -12.62 29.23
N PRO A 335 5.60 -13.95 29.05
CA PRO A 335 5.96 -14.90 30.09
C PRO A 335 7.36 -14.64 30.62
N ASN A 336 7.51 -14.58 31.93
CA ASN A 336 8.80 -14.46 32.60
C ASN A 336 9.47 -15.84 32.74
N THR A 337 9.74 -16.49 31.60
CA THR A 337 10.44 -17.79 31.53
C THR A 337 11.84 -17.61 30.98
N VAL A 338 12.73 -18.58 31.22
CA VAL A 338 14.11 -18.53 30.72
C VAL A 338 14.12 -18.48 29.20
N GLU A 339 13.27 -19.27 28.55
CA GLU A 339 13.16 -19.33 27.08
C GLU A 339 12.80 -17.96 26.49
N MET A 340 11.82 -17.27 27.09
CA MET A 340 11.43 -15.94 26.61
C MET A 340 12.54 -14.91 26.82
N LYS A 341 13.23 -14.93 27.96
CA LYS A 341 14.37 -14.04 28.21
C LYS A 341 15.51 -14.27 27.22
N ASP A 342 15.79 -15.53 26.91
CA ASP A 342 16.85 -15.91 25.97
C ASP A 342 16.55 -15.39 24.55
N LEU A 343 15.28 -15.36 24.11
CA LEU A 343 14.90 -14.79 22.81
C LEU A 343 15.29 -13.32 22.65
N PHE A 344 15.18 -12.51 23.71
CA PHE A 344 15.61 -11.10 23.68
C PHE A 344 17.12 -10.99 23.89
N LYS A 345 17.70 -11.73 24.83
CA LYS A 345 19.13 -11.69 25.13
C LYS A 345 20.00 -12.12 23.94
N ASN A 346 19.54 -13.08 23.15
CA ASN A 346 20.23 -13.58 21.96
C ASN A 346 19.93 -12.77 20.69
N GLU A 347 19.09 -11.72 20.79
CA GLU A 347 18.58 -10.93 19.67
C GLU A 347 17.86 -11.79 18.61
N ASP A 348 17.16 -12.84 19.04
CA ASP A 348 16.34 -13.68 18.15
C ASP A 348 15.05 -12.95 17.75
N VAL A 349 14.53 -12.06 18.61
CA VAL A 349 13.51 -11.07 18.28
C VAL A 349 14.20 -9.75 17.91
N GLU A 350 14.08 -9.33 16.65
CA GLU A 350 14.76 -8.15 16.13
C GLU A 350 13.95 -6.86 16.29
N ASP A 351 12.62 -6.97 16.35
CA ASP A 351 11.68 -5.86 16.59
C ASP A 351 10.30 -6.41 17.00
N ILE A 352 9.51 -5.59 17.68
CA ILE A 352 8.08 -5.81 17.87
C ILE A 352 7.35 -4.70 17.14
N LEU A 353 6.68 -5.05 16.05
CA LEU A 353 5.86 -4.13 15.28
C LEU A 353 4.41 -4.21 15.79
N PHE A 354 3.98 -3.17 16.48
CA PHE A 354 2.62 -2.99 16.94
C PHE A 354 1.82 -2.16 15.94
N VAL A 355 0.75 -2.72 15.37
CA VAL A 355 -0.06 -2.06 14.34
C VAL A 355 -1.48 -1.87 14.85
N ILE A 356 -1.94 -0.62 14.84
CA ILE A 356 -3.34 -0.28 15.06
C ILE A 356 -3.97 0.06 13.71
N THR A 357 -4.90 -0.75 13.24
CA THR A 357 -5.84 -0.32 12.20
C THR A 357 -6.93 0.49 12.87
N TYR A 358 -7.09 1.74 12.44
CA TYR A 358 -8.12 2.63 12.96
C TYR A 358 -9.08 3.05 11.86
N SER A 359 -10.31 3.36 12.26
CA SER A 359 -11.23 4.15 11.45
C SER A 359 -11.50 5.50 12.07
N GLY A 360 -11.72 6.51 11.25
CA GLY A 360 -12.18 7.83 11.68
C GLY A 360 -13.10 8.43 10.63
N HIS A 361 -13.72 9.55 10.94
CA HIS A 361 -14.55 10.30 10.00
C HIS A 361 -13.77 11.52 9.51
N THR A 362 -13.76 11.72 8.20
CA THR A 362 -13.27 12.98 7.63
C THR A 362 -14.30 14.09 7.86
N PRO A 363 -13.88 15.36 7.89
CA PRO A 363 -14.80 16.48 7.90
C PRO A 363 -15.67 16.46 6.63
N GLN A 364 -16.78 17.18 6.66
CA GLN A 364 -17.58 17.37 5.44
C GLN A 364 -16.75 18.10 4.38
N TRP A 365 -16.94 17.69 3.12
CA TRP A 365 -16.40 18.41 1.98
C TRP A 365 -16.90 19.86 1.99
N PRO A 366 -16.05 20.83 1.61
CA PRO A 366 -16.49 22.22 1.45
C PRO A 366 -17.60 22.29 0.40
N LYS A 367 -18.60 23.13 0.67
CA LYS A 367 -19.73 23.39 -0.23
C LYS A 367 -19.35 24.29 -1.40
#